data_AF-A0A2S4V727-F1
#
_entry.id   AF-A0A2S4V727-F1
#
_cell.length_a   1.000
_cell.length_b   1.000
_cell.length_c   1.000
_cell.angle_alpha   90.00
_cell.angle_beta   90.00
_cell.angle_gamma   90.00
#
_symmetry.space_group_name_H-M   'P 1'
#
loop_
_entity.id
_entity.type
_entity.pdbx_description
1 polymer ?
#
loop_
_entity_poly.entity_id
_entity_poly.type
_entity_poly.pdbx_seq_one_letter_code
_entity_poly.pdbx_strand_id
1 'polypeptide(L)'
;MQQQGDLVVKGFKSLISKYDPNGDKNLYPRPVSKTLLISGVEFKRELMNQLRSHLLPMLEQQITSLSVLLHHSHLDKEPILTFQRILDIQTELDQTLNSIQSAIYTLCPEPEPYLSGRINDQHLKEFKCFRLDGIYYIIKANVMDEVIVMFRRSSNLIHQLGFTTRYHASRTSLTTARRSVTKYTAASCTEINSTIRWLQGTELDLVQFDWPSEIRSIDDPLEQLSS
;
A
#
# COMPACT_ATOMS: atom_id res chain seq x y z
N MET A 1 -25.92 -4.04 -17.34
CA MET A 1 -24.61 -4.69 -17.08
C MET A 1 -23.44 -3.78 -17.46
N GLN A 2 -23.32 -3.30 -18.70
CA GLN A 2 -22.16 -2.50 -19.14
C GLN A 2 -21.94 -1.19 -18.37
N GLN A 3 -23.03 -0.49 -18.01
CA GLN A 3 -22.96 0.71 -17.18
C GLN A 3 -22.39 0.44 -15.77
N GLN A 4 -22.59 -0.75 -15.22
CA GLN A 4 -22.16 -1.08 -13.86
C GLN A 4 -20.69 -1.50 -13.83
N GLY A 5 -20.21 -2.19 -14.87
CA GLY A 5 -18.76 -2.42 -15.04
C GLY A 5 -18.00 -1.12 -15.30
N ASP A 6 -18.59 -0.15 -16.02
CA ASP A 6 -18.00 1.19 -16.17
C ASP A 6 -17.87 1.92 -14.82
N LEU A 7 -18.86 1.79 -13.93
CA LEU A 7 -18.79 2.34 -12.57
C LEU A 7 -17.67 1.69 -11.76
N VAL A 8 -17.56 0.36 -11.79
CA VAL A 8 -16.48 -0.38 -11.11
C VAL A 8 -15.10 0.06 -11.62
N VAL A 9 -14.92 0.19 -12.94
CA VAL A 9 -13.69 0.70 -13.54
C VAL A 9 -13.40 2.13 -13.09
N LYS A 10 -14.43 2.98 -13.05
CA LYS A 10 -14.29 4.36 -12.56
C LYS A 10 -13.87 4.40 -11.08
N GLY A 11 -14.42 3.51 -10.26
CA GLY A 11 -14.04 3.36 -8.86
C GLY A 11 -12.56 3.02 -8.70
N PHE A 12 -12.05 2.02 -9.44
CA PHE A 12 -10.62 1.69 -9.44
C PHE A 12 -9.75 2.86 -9.90
N LYS A 13 -10.12 3.55 -10.97
CA LYS A 13 -9.40 4.73 -11.45
C LYS A 13 -9.36 5.85 -10.42
N SER A 14 -10.46 6.05 -9.69
CA SER A 14 -10.51 7.01 -8.59
C SER A 14 -9.56 6.63 -7.46
N LEU A 15 -9.57 5.37 -7.01
CA LEU A 15 -8.65 4.88 -5.99
C LEU A 15 -7.18 5.06 -6.43
N ILE A 16 -6.85 4.67 -7.66
CA ILE A 16 -5.52 4.86 -8.23
C ILE A 16 -5.13 6.34 -8.20
N SER A 17 -5.97 7.23 -8.72
CA SER A 17 -5.66 8.65 -8.77
C SER A 17 -5.46 9.30 -7.39
N LYS A 18 -6.03 8.73 -6.32
CA LYS A 18 -5.93 9.26 -4.95
C LYS A 18 -4.73 8.73 -4.17
N TYR A 19 -4.28 7.51 -4.46
CA TYR A 19 -3.34 6.78 -3.61
C TYR A 19 -2.10 6.25 -4.34
N ASP A 20 -1.95 6.52 -5.64
CA ASP A 20 -0.76 6.11 -6.40
C ASP A 20 0.50 6.83 -5.89
N PRO A 21 1.47 6.12 -5.28
CA PRO A 21 2.67 6.75 -4.75
C PRO A 21 3.58 7.33 -5.83
N ASN A 22 3.40 6.89 -7.09
CA ASN A 22 4.18 7.28 -8.26
C ASN A 22 3.41 8.25 -9.19
N GLY A 23 2.28 8.79 -8.74
CA GLY A 23 1.50 9.76 -9.51
C GLY A 23 2.15 11.15 -9.56
N ASP A 24 1.65 12.01 -10.46
CA ASP A 24 2.17 13.37 -10.68
C ASP A 24 2.06 14.31 -9.46
N LYS A 25 1.22 13.95 -8.48
CA LYS A 25 1.02 14.72 -7.25
C LYS A 25 1.76 14.07 -6.11
N ASN A 26 2.41 14.87 -5.26
CA ASN A 26 2.95 14.37 -3.99
C ASN A 26 1.79 14.02 -3.04
N LEU A 27 1.28 12.79 -3.16
CA LEU A 27 0.17 12.28 -2.35
C LEU A 27 0.62 11.84 -0.95
N TYR A 28 1.93 11.74 -0.69
CA TYR A 28 2.46 11.36 0.61
C TYR A 28 3.38 12.45 1.16
N PRO A 29 2.85 13.68 1.41
CA PRO A 29 3.63 14.73 2.03
C PRO A 29 4.02 14.29 3.44
N ARG A 30 5.15 14.79 3.93
CA ARG A 30 5.58 14.61 5.31
C ARG A 30 5.57 15.97 6.00
N PRO A 31 5.05 16.08 7.23
CA PRO A 31 5.06 17.35 7.94
C PRO A 31 6.48 17.70 8.41
N VAL A 32 6.77 19.00 8.48
CA VAL A 32 7.99 19.50 9.11
C VAL A 32 7.98 19.12 10.60
N SER A 33 9.12 18.64 11.12
CA SER A 33 9.29 18.10 12.49
C SER A 33 8.75 18.98 13.62
N LYS A 34 8.70 20.31 13.45
CA LYS A 34 8.13 21.25 14.43
C LYS A 34 6.62 21.04 14.66
N THR A 35 5.87 20.58 13.65
CA THR A 35 4.43 20.31 13.76
C THR A 35 4.15 19.06 14.61
N LEU A 36 5.11 18.14 14.69
CA LEU A 36 5.00 16.86 15.40
C LEU A 36 5.25 16.92 16.91
N LEU A 37 5.81 18.03 17.41
CA LEU A 37 5.92 18.29 18.84
C LEU A 37 4.55 18.53 19.50
N ILE A 38 3.53 18.83 18.68
CA ILE A 38 2.15 19.12 19.14
C ILE A 38 1.37 17.83 19.43
N SER A 39 1.61 16.77 18.64
CA SER A 39 1.01 15.46 18.86
C SER A 39 1.76 14.68 19.95
N GLY A 40 1.12 14.49 21.11
CA GLY A 40 1.72 13.78 22.24
C GLY A 40 2.12 12.33 21.91
N VAL A 41 3.13 11.81 22.63
CA VAL A 41 3.69 10.45 22.47
C VAL A 41 2.61 9.37 22.54
N GLU A 42 1.63 9.53 23.43
CA GLU A 42 0.50 8.61 23.59
C GLU A 42 -0.34 8.48 22.31
N PHE A 43 -0.62 9.60 21.67
CA PHE A 43 -1.43 9.64 20.45
C PHE A 43 -0.70 8.96 19.29
N LYS A 44 0.62 9.16 19.16
CA LYS A 44 1.41 8.47 18.14
C LYS A 44 1.45 6.96 18.36
N ARG A 45 1.53 6.52 19.62
CA ARG A 45 1.50 5.09 19.95
C ARG A 45 0.16 4.47 19.59
N GLU A 46 -0.93 5.19 19.87
CA GLU A 46 -2.27 4.74 19.49
C GLU A 46 -2.44 4.68 17.97
N LEU A 47 -1.91 5.64 17.22
CA LEU A 47 -1.87 5.60 15.76
C LEU A 47 -1.07 4.40 15.22
N MET A 48 0.10 4.11 15.80
CA MET A 48 0.88 2.93 15.44
C MET A 48 0.12 1.63 15.77
N ASN A 49 -0.56 1.58 16.92
CA ASN A 49 -1.45 0.48 17.29
C ASN A 49 -2.55 0.31 16.25
N GLN A 50 -3.23 1.39 15.88
CA GLN A 50 -4.31 1.40 14.92
C GLN A 50 -3.84 0.92 13.54
N LEU A 51 -2.65 1.36 13.08
CA LEU A 51 -2.06 0.86 11.84
C LEU A 51 -1.86 -0.66 11.86
N ARG A 52 -1.24 -1.19 12.92
CA ARG A 52 -0.87 -2.61 12.99
C ARG A 52 -2.04 -3.55 13.27
N SER A 53 -2.96 -3.18 14.16
CA SER A 53 -4.00 -4.09 14.66
C SER A 53 -5.32 -3.95 13.90
N HIS A 54 -5.50 -2.87 13.15
CA HIS A 54 -6.78 -2.58 12.50
C HIS A 54 -6.63 -2.22 11.02
N LEU A 55 -5.93 -1.13 10.68
CA LEU A 55 -5.95 -0.60 9.31
C LEU A 55 -5.28 -1.54 8.30
N LEU A 56 -4.09 -2.06 8.62
CA LEU A 56 -3.38 -2.99 7.74
C LEU A 56 -4.11 -4.34 7.59
N PRO A 57 -4.57 -5.01 8.68
CA PRO A 57 -5.41 -6.20 8.55
C PRO A 57 -6.71 -5.97 7.77
N MET A 58 -7.36 -4.82 7.98
CA MET A 58 -8.59 -4.47 7.25
C MET A 58 -8.33 -4.30 5.75
N LEU A 59 -7.21 -3.65 5.38
CA LEU A 59 -6.79 -3.53 3.99
C LEU A 59 -6.56 -4.92 3.37
N GLU A 60 -5.86 -5.82 4.06
CA GLU A 60 -5.63 -7.20 3.61
C GLU A 60 -6.93 -7.96 3.36
N GLN A 61 -7.89 -7.84 4.29
CA GLN A 61 -9.20 -8.46 4.15
C GLN A 61 -9.98 -7.92 2.95
N GLN A 62 -9.96 -6.60 2.73
CA GLN A 62 -10.66 -5.95 1.62
C GLN A 62 -10.08 -6.36 0.27
N ILE A 63 -8.74 -6.35 0.11
CA ILE A 63 -8.09 -6.76 -1.15
C ILE A 63 -8.29 -8.25 -1.44
N THR A 64 -8.31 -9.09 -0.40
CA THR A 64 -8.56 -10.53 -0.54
C THR A 64 -10.00 -10.78 -0.98
N SER A 65 -10.95 -10.12 -0.32
CA SER A 65 -12.38 -10.20 -0.67
C SER A 65 -12.62 -9.75 -2.11
N LEU A 66 -11.99 -8.64 -2.51
CA LEU A 66 -12.05 -8.13 -3.87
C LEU A 66 -11.49 -9.14 -4.88
N SER A 67 -10.34 -9.75 -4.58
CA SER A 67 -9.70 -10.76 -5.44
C SER A 67 -10.59 -11.98 -5.64
N VAL A 68 -11.26 -12.45 -4.59
CA VAL A 68 -12.23 -13.56 -4.66
C VAL A 68 -13.38 -13.21 -5.62
N LEU A 69 -13.98 -12.03 -5.48
CA LEU A 69 -15.09 -11.58 -6.35
C LEU A 69 -14.67 -11.48 -7.82
N LEU A 70 -13.44 -11.02 -8.08
CA LEU A 70 -12.88 -10.89 -9.43
C LEU A 70 -12.49 -12.24 -10.05
N HIS A 71 -12.18 -13.24 -9.22
CA HIS A 71 -11.77 -14.56 -9.68
C HIS A 71 -12.95 -15.50 -9.93
N HIS A 72 -14.01 -15.39 -9.14
CA HIS A 72 -15.09 -16.37 -9.10
C HIS A 72 -16.00 -16.35 -10.34
N SER A 73 -16.56 -17.51 -10.66
CA SER A 73 -17.68 -17.67 -11.62
C SER A 73 -18.97 -16.94 -11.20
N HIS A 74 -18.96 -16.19 -10.08
CA HIS A 74 -20.09 -15.34 -9.67
C HIS A 74 -20.30 -14.18 -10.64
N LEU A 75 -19.22 -13.68 -11.27
CA LEU A 75 -19.35 -12.72 -12.38
C LEU A 75 -20.12 -13.32 -13.57
N ASP A 76 -20.07 -14.64 -13.74
CA ASP A 76 -20.78 -15.34 -14.82
C ASP A 76 -22.23 -15.67 -14.45
N LYS A 77 -22.55 -15.80 -13.14
CA LYS A 77 -23.89 -16.15 -12.64
C LYS A 77 -24.75 -14.95 -12.24
N GLU A 78 -24.18 -14.02 -11.47
CA GLU A 78 -24.87 -12.84 -10.90
C GLU A 78 -23.96 -11.59 -10.98
N PRO A 79 -23.68 -11.09 -12.20
CA PRO A 79 -22.74 -9.99 -12.42
C PRO A 79 -23.16 -8.70 -11.71
N ILE A 80 -24.46 -8.40 -11.64
CA ILE A 80 -25.00 -7.17 -11.04
C ILE A 80 -24.71 -7.12 -9.53
N LEU A 81 -25.02 -8.19 -8.80
CA LEU A 81 -24.78 -8.27 -7.36
C LEU A 81 -23.28 -8.28 -7.05
N THR A 82 -22.50 -8.97 -7.89
CA THR A 82 -21.04 -8.98 -7.77
C THR A 82 -20.46 -7.58 -7.96
N PHE A 83 -20.91 -6.82 -8.96
CA PHE A 83 -20.46 -5.43 -9.15
C PHE A 83 -20.88 -4.50 -8.02
N GLN A 84 -22.09 -4.66 -7.49
CA GLN A 84 -22.50 -3.89 -6.32
C GLN A 84 -21.55 -4.14 -5.15
N ARG A 85 -21.24 -5.41 -4.87
CA ARG A 85 -20.31 -5.76 -3.79
C ARG A 85 -18.89 -5.22 -4.03
N ILE A 86 -18.42 -5.21 -5.28
CA ILE A 86 -17.13 -4.61 -5.64
C ILE A 86 -17.15 -3.09 -5.38
N LEU A 87 -18.23 -2.38 -5.74
CA LEU A 87 -18.38 -0.95 -5.48
C LEU A 87 -18.39 -0.63 -3.98
N ASP A 88 -19.05 -1.47 -3.18
CA ASP A 88 -19.07 -1.33 -1.72
C ASP A 88 -17.64 -1.47 -1.17
N ILE A 89 -16.91 -2.51 -1.58
CA ILE A 89 -15.51 -2.72 -1.17
C ILE A 89 -14.61 -1.56 -1.65
N GLN A 90 -14.82 -1.00 -2.85
CA GLN A 90 -14.07 0.16 -3.32
C GLN A 90 -14.29 1.39 -2.42
N THR A 91 -15.49 1.56 -1.87
CA THR A 91 -15.81 2.64 -0.93
C THR A 91 -15.13 2.41 0.42
N GLU A 92 -15.17 1.18 0.93
CA GLU A 92 -14.48 0.79 2.16
C GLU A 92 -12.94 0.93 2.03
N LEU A 93 -12.39 0.59 0.86
CA LEU A 93 -10.98 0.76 0.54
C LEU A 93 -10.58 2.25 0.55
N ASP A 94 -11.40 3.15 -0.02
CA ASP A 94 -11.14 4.60 -0.01
C ASP A 94 -10.99 5.12 1.43
N GLN A 95 -11.89 4.71 2.33
CA GLN A 95 -11.84 5.08 3.74
C GLN A 95 -10.59 4.54 4.44
N THR A 96 -10.25 3.28 4.17
CA THR A 96 -9.11 2.58 4.77
C THR A 96 -7.78 3.20 4.33
N LEU A 97 -7.61 3.40 3.02
CA LEU A 97 -6.41 4.00 2.43
C LEU A 97 -6.22 5.45 2.87
N ASN A 98 -7.31 6.23 2.93
CA ASN A 98 -7.26 7.60 3.47
C ASN A 98 -6.80 7.61 4.95
N SER A 99 -7.29 6.67 5.75
CA SER A 99 -6.91 6.56 7.17
C SER A 99 -5.44 6.17 7.33
N ILE A 100 -4.94 5.24 6.50
CA ILE A 100 -3.51 4.87 6.47
C ILE A 100 -2.66 6.07 6.08
N GLN A 101 -3.02 6.79 5.01
CA GLN A 101 -2.29 7.97 4.54
C GLN A 101 -2.25 9.07 5.60
N SER A 102 -3.38 9.32 6.29
CA SER A 102 -3.46 10.27 7.41
C SER A 102 -2.59 9.85 8.60
N ALA A 103 -2.58 8.56 8.94
CA ALA A 103 -1.72 8.03 10.00
C ALA A 103 -0.23 8.20 9.65
N ILE A 104 0.17 7.90 8.40
CA ILE A 104 1.55 8.10 7.94
C ILE A 104 1.94 9.57 7.97
N TYR A 105 1.09 10.46 7.47
CA TYR A 105 1.32 11.91 7.54
C TYR A 105 1.55 12.35 8.99
N THR A 106 0.78 11.80 9.94
CA THR A 106 0.87 12.16 11.35
C THR A 106 2.04 11.49 12.08
N LEU A 107 2.56 10.37 11.58
CA LEU A 107 3.64 9.63 12.23
C LEU A 107 5.02 9.98 11.68
N CYS A 108 5.14 10.28 10.39
CA CYS A 108 6.40 10.27 9.66
C CYS A 108 6.83 11.70 9.25
N PRO A 109 7.66 12.41 10.05
CA PRO A 109 8.20 13.73 9.69
C PRO A 109 9.01 13.72 8.41
N GLU A 110 9.21 14.90 7.82
CA GLU A 110 10.28 15.10 6.84
C GLU A 110 11.64 14.99 7.55
N PRO A 111 12.63 14.28 6.98
CA PRO A 111 13.95 14.21 7.57
C PRO A 111 14.56 15.62 7.70
N GLU A 112 14.99 16.03 8.89
CA GLU A 112 15.68 17.32 9.04
C GLU A 112 17.08 17.23 8.40
N PRO A 113 17.42 18.09 7.41
CA PRO A 113 18.68 17.99 6.67
C PRO A 113 19.95 18.08 7.54
N TYR A 114 19.83 18.65 8.74
CA TYR A 114 20.94 18.98 9.64
C TYR A 114 21.09 18.03 10.83
N LEU A 115 20.17 17.07 11.01
CA LEU A 115 20.22 16.09 12.11
C LEU A 115 20.74 14.71 11.68
N SER A 116 20.99 14.49 10.39
CA SER A 116 21.54 13.24 9.86
C SER A 116 22.90 12.86 10.45
N GLY A 117 23.61 13.79 11.11
CA GLY A 117 24.87 13.56 11.81
C GLY A 117 24.79 13.49 13.34
N ARG A 118 23.63 13.71 13.97
CA ARG A 118 23.47 13.59 15.43
C ARG A 118 22.77 12.28 15.78
N ILE A 119 23.56 11.22 15.83
CA ILE A 119 23.26 9.90 16.40
C ILE A 119 23.08 10.04 17.92
N ASN A 120 22.10 10.82 18.37
CA ASN A 120 21.74 10.84 19.78
C ASN A 120 20.24 11.04 19.97
N ASP A 121 19.48 10.13 19.37
CA ASP A 121 18.08 9.80 19.62
C ASP A 121 17.89 8.98 20.93
N GLN A 122 18.85 9.09 21.86
CA GLN A 122 18.75 8.55 23.20
C GLN A 122 17.45 9.06 23.85
N HIS A 123 16.56 8.10 24.14
CA HIS A 123 15.26 8.18 24.84
C HIS A 123 13.96 8.05 24.02
N LEU A 124 13.96 7.99 22.68
CA LEU A 124 12.70 7.93 21.90
C LEU A 124 12.10 6.53 21.64
N LYS A 125 12.79 5.43 22.03
CA LYS A 125 12.31 4.02 21.89
C LYS A 125 11.66 3.74 20.52
N GLU A 126 10.34 3.58 20.47
CA GLU A 126 9.57 3.23 19.26
C GLU A 126 9.49 4.36 18.21
N PHE A 127 9.83 5.60 18.57
CA PHE A 127 9.75 6.79 17.73
C PHE A 127 11.09 7.29 17.19
N LYS A 128 12.13 6.43 17.15
CA LYS A 128 13.38 6.78 16.49
C LYS A 128 13.12 7.12 15.02
N CYS A 129 13.77 8.17 14.51
CA CYS A 129 13.52 8.70 13.17
C CYS A 129 13.65 7.60 12.10
N PHE A 130 14.64 6.71 12.21
CA PHE A 130 14.82 5.60 11.28
C PHE A 130 13.60 4.65 11.23
N ARG A 131 12.92 4.40 12.36
CA ARG A 131 11.72 3.54 12.39
C ARG A 131 10.56 4.18 11.67
N LEU A 132 10.36 5.48 11.88
CA LEU A 132 9.29 6.27 11.25
C LEU A 132 9.58 6.44 9.75
N ASP A 133 10.83 6.65 9.37
CA ASP A 133 11.28 6.68 7.98
C ASP A 133 11.06 5.35 7.28
N GLY A 134 11.42 4.23 7.93
CA GLY A 134 11.17 2.88 7.45
C GLY A 134 9.67 2.59 7.27
N ILE A 135 8.83 2.96 8.25
CA ILE A 135 7.37 2.79 8.16
C ILE A 135 6.81 3.54 6.95
N TYR A 136 7.22 4.80 6.75
CA TYR A 136 6.79 5.57 5.58
C TYR A 136 7.21 4.89 4.29
N TYR A 137 8.48 4.46 4.19
CA TYR A 137 9.00 3.86 2.98
C TYR A 137 8.31 2.53 2.67
N ILE A 138 8.20 1.62 3.65
CA ILE A 138 7.56 0.32 3.45
C ILE A 138 6.09 0.49 3.04
N ILE A 139 5.34 1.38 3.71
CA ILE A 139 3.93 1.55 3.33
C ILE A 139 3.80 2.24 1.97
N LYS A 140 4.55 3.33 1.72
CA LYS A 140 4.44 4.06 0.46
C LYS A 140 4.99 3.28 -0.73
N ALA A 141 6.21 2.76 -0.62
CA ALA A 141 6.95 2.15 -1.72
C ALA A 141 6.57 0.68 -1.96
N ASN A 142 6.18 -0.05 -0.92
CA ASN A 142 5.86 -1.47 -1.08
C ASN A 142 4.35 -1.71 -1.05
N VAL A 143 3.68 -1.41 0.08
CA VAL A 143 2.25 -1.74 0.24
C VAL A 143 1.40 -1.00 -0.80
N MET A 144 1.58 0.31 -0.92
CA MET A 144 0.75 1.12 -1.83
C MET A 144 1.07 0.82 -3.29
N ASP A 145 2.32 0.58 -3.67
CA ASP A 145 2.65 0.22 -5.06
C ASP A 145 1.97 -1.09 -5.47
N GLU A 146 2.07 -2.14 -4.65
CA GLU A 146 1.46 -3.44 -4.94
C GLU A 146 -0.08 -3.37 -4.99
N VAL A 147 -0.70 -2.64 -4.06
CA VAL A 147 -2.16 -2.44 -4.03
C VAL A 147 -2.63 -1.65 -5.27
N ILE A 148 -1.89 -0.63 -5.69
CA ILE A 148 -2.22 0.18 -6.87
C ILE A 148 -2.07 -0.65 -8.15
N VAL A 149 -1.03 -1.48 -8.24
CA VAL A 149 -0.89 -2.41 -9.36
C VAL A 149 -2.06 -3.41 -9.37
N MET A 150 -2.46 -3.94 -8.22
CA MET A 150 -3.64 -4.81 -8.08
C MET A 150 -4.91 -4.12 -8.60
N PHE A 151 -5.15 -2.85 -8.27
CA PHE A 151 -6.29 -2.08 -8.81
C PHE A 151 -6.22 -1.90 -10.33
N ARG A 152 -5.04 -1.62 -10.89
CA ARG A 152 -4.84 -1.51 -12.35
C ARG A 152 -5.16 -2.83 -13.04
N ARG A 153 -4.71 -3.97 -12.49
CA ARG A 153 -5.02 -5.30 -13.04
C ARG A 153 -6.50 -5.65 -12.93
N SER A 154 -7.13 -5.28 -11.83
CA SER A 154 -8.56 -5.48 -11.60
C SER A 154 -9.40 -4.68 -12.60
N SER A 155 -9.08 -3.40 -12.81
CA SER A 155 -9.74 -2.58 -13.82
C SER A 155 -9.57 -3.15 -15.24
N ASN A 156 -8.39 -3.67 -15.57
CA ASN A 156 -8.13 -4.29 -16.87
C ASN A 156 -8.95 -5.59 -17.05
N LEU A 157 -9.07 -6.40 -16.00
CA LEU A 157 -9.88 -7.62 -16.01
C LEU A 157 -11.37 -7.32 -16.30
N ILE A 158 -11.94 -6.31 -15.65
CA ILE A 158 -13.34 -5.90 -15.90
C ILE A 158 -13.54 -5.45 -17.35
N HIS A 159 -12.58 -4.72 -17.92
CA HIS A 159 -12.59 -4.36 -19.34
C HIS A 159 -12.56 -5.59 -20.26
N GLN A 160 -11.71 -6.59 -19.96
CA GLN A 160 -11.58 -7.81 -20.78
C GLN A 160 -12.84 -8.68 -20.76
N LEU A 161 -13.57 -8.69 -19.65
CA LEU A 161 -14.81 -9.46 -19.51
C LEU A 161 -15.96 -8.89 -20.35
N GLY A 162 -15.79 -7.75 -21.02
CA GLY A 162 -16.82 -7.14 -21.89
C GLY A 162 -17.95 -6.48 -21.12
N PHE A 163 -17.80 -6.30 -19.80
CA PHE A 163 -18.77 -5.62 -18.94
C PHE A 163 -18.66 -4.10 -18.96
N THR A 164 -17.94 -3.52 -19.91
CA THR A 164 -17.77 -2.06 -20.07
C THR A 164 -18.28 -1.61 -21.43
N THR A 165 -18.75 -0.37 -21.54
CA THR A 165 -19.24 0.17 -22.83
C THR A 165 -18.10 0.42 -23.82
N ARG A 166 -16.87 0.61 -23.34
CA ARG A 166 -15.69 0.76 -24.19
C ARG A 166 -15.10 -0.59 -24.58
N TYR A 167 -14.92 -0.78 -25.89
CA TYR A 167 -14.14 -1.89 -26.41
C TYR A 167 -12.68 -1.77 -25.95
N HIS A 168 -12.16 -2.83 -25.36
CA HIS A 168 -10.77 -2.90 -24.93
C HIS A 168 -10.08 -4.04 -25.68
N ALA A 169 -9.31 -3.71 -26.72
CA ALA A 169 -8.45 -4.67 -27.40
C ALA A 169 -7.35 -5.12 -26.42
N SER A 170 -7.56 -6.24 -25.73
CA SER A 170 -6.54 -6.81 -24.85
C SER A 170 -5.69 -7.82 -25.62
N ARG A 171 -4.37 -7.70 -25.44
CA ARG A 171 -3.38 -8.64 -26.01
C ARG A 171 -3.16 -9.87 -25.13
N THR A 172 -3.74 -9.90 -23.93
CA THR A 172 -3.58 -10.98 -22.95
C THR A 172 -4.86 -11.77 -22.77
N SER A 173 -4.76 -13.09 -22.58
CA SER A 173 -5.92 -13.93 -22.29
C SER A 173 -6.57 -13.59 -20.95
N LEU A 174 -7.87 -13.86 -20.83
CA LEU A 174 -8.62 -13.69 -19.57
C LEU A 174 -8.01 -14.49 -18.41
N THR A 175 -7.49 -15.69 -18.69
CA THR A 175 -6.78 -16.52 -17.71
C THR A 175 -5.52 -15.85 -17.18
N THR A 176 -4.79 -15.15 -18.05
CA THR A 176 -3.59 -14.40 -17.67
C THR A 176 -3.96 -13.16 -16.85
N ALA A 177 -5.02 -12.45 -17.22
CA ALA A 177 -5.52 -11.30 -16.46
C ALA A 177 -5.95 -11.71 -15.03
N ARG A 178 -6.71 -12.81 -14.89
CA ARG A 178 -7.10 -13.35 -13.58
C ARG A 178 -5.88 -13.74 -12.74
N ARG A 179 -4.92 -14.47 -13.32
CA ARG A 179 -3.67 -14.82 -12.63
C ARG A 179 -2.89 -13.59 -12.18
N SER A 180 -2.89 -12.54 -12.99
CA SER A 180 -2.25 -11.27 -12.63
C SER A 180 -2.89 -10.65 -11.40
N VAL A 181 -4.23 -10.59 -11.33
CA VAL A 181 -4.93 -10.08 -10.13
C VAL A 181 -4.52 -10.88 -8.90
N THR A 182 -4.59 -12.22 -8.95
CA THR A 182 -4.19 -13.10 -7.85
C THR A 182 -2.74 -12.87 -7.41
N LYS A 183 -1.80 -12.75 -8.37
CA LYS A 183 -0.39 -12.48 -8.08
C LYS A 183 -0.22 -11.20 -7.27
N TYR A 184 -0.84 -10.10 -7.72
CA TYR A 184 -0.69 -8.80 -7.07
C TYR A 184 -1.48 -8.70 -5.77
N THR A 185 -2.58 -9.46 -5.60
CA THR A 185 -3.20 -9.66 -4.28
C THR A 185 -2.23 -10.32 -3.31
N ALA A 186 -1.60 -11.43 -3.71
CA ALA A 186 -0.67 -12.15 -2.83
C ALA A 186 0.58 -11.30 -2.48
N ALA A 187 1.11 -10.55 -3.44
CA ALA A 187 2.20 -9.60 -3.19
C ALA A 187 1.78 -8.51 -2.20
N SER A 188 0.61 -7.90 -2.40
CA SER A 188 0.04 -6.90 -1.47
C SER A 188 -0.12 -7.47 -0.05
N CYS A 189 -0.70 -8.67 0.10
CA CYS A 189 -0.81 -9.34 1.40
C CYS A 189 0.56 -9.59 2.04
N THR A 190 1.57 -9.95 1.24
CA THR A 190 2.93 -10.19 1.73
C THR A 190 3.55 -8.90 2.27
N GLU A 191 3.42 -7.79 1.55
CA GLU A 191 3.93 -6.48 1.99
C GLU A 191 3.16 -5.96 3.22
N ILE A 192 1.84 -6.15 3.27
CA ILE A 192 1.03 -5.78 4.43
C ILE A 192 1.49 -6.56 5.67
N ASN A 193 1.64 -7.88 5.56
CA ASN A 193 2.10 -8.72 6.66
C ASN A 193 3.54 -8.39 7.08
N SER A 194 4.41 -8.07 6.13
CA SER A 194 5.78 -7.62 6.42
C SER A 194 5.78 -6.28 7.16
N THR A 195 4.91 -5.36 6.78
CA THR A 195 4.71 -4.08 7.47
C THR A 195 4.19 -4.28 8.88
N ILE A 196 3.22 -5.18 9.09
CA ILE A 196 2.71 -5.51 10.43
C ILE A 196 3.85 -6.06 11.31
N ARG A 197 4.69 -6.94 10.78
CA ARG A 197 5.87 -7.46 11.49
C ARG A 197 6.87 -6.36 11.82
N TRP A 198 7.15 -5.44 10.89
CA TRP A 198 7.99 -4.26 11.14
C TRP A 198 7.43 -3.39 12.28
N LEU A 199 6.12 -3.17 12.31
CA LEU A 199 5.44 -2.42 13.38
C LEU A 199 5.43 -3.15 14.73
N GLN A 200 5.65 -4.46 14.75
CA GLN A 200 5.75 -5.29 15.95
C GLN A 200 7.20 -5.51 16.41
N GLY A 201 8.16 -5.43 15.48
CA GLY A 201 9.56 -5.77 15.71
C GLY A 201 10.24 -4.89 16.76
N THR A 202 11.08 -5.51 17.59
CA THR A 202 12.03 -4.79 18.43
C THR A 202 13.08 -4.10 17.56
N GLU A 203 13.85 -3.14 18.10
CA GLU A 203 14.91 -2.49 17.33
C GLU A 203 15.93 -3.48 16.75
N LEU A 204 16.16 -4.61 17.42
CA LEU A 204 17.03 -5.68 16.94
C LEU A 204 16.45 -6.43 15.73
N ASP A 205 15.13 -6.66 15.73
CA ASP A 205 14.44 -7.31 14.60
C ASP A 205 14.47 -6.43 13.34
N LEU A 206 14.47 -5.10 13.52
CA LEU A 206 14.54 -4.14 12.41
C LEU A 206 15.92 -4.10 11.77
N VAL A 207 16.98 -4.08 12.58
CA VAL A 207 18.37 -4.12 12.07
C VAL A 207 18.60 -5.39 11.27
N GLN A 208 18.05 -6.54 11.70
CA GLN A 208 18.14 -7.80 10.95
C GLN A 208 17.32 -7.79 9.66
N PHE A 209 16.20 -7.06 9.62
CA PHE A 209 15.36 -6.91 8.43
C PHE A 209 16.03 -6.04 7.36
N ASP A 210 16.67 -4.93 7.76
CA ASP A 210 17.38 -4.01 6.84
C ASP A 210 18.78 -4.51 6.45
N TRP A 211 19.36 -5.43 7.23
CA TRP A 211 20.70 -5.99 7.01
C TRP A 211 20.96 -6.47 5.57
N PRO A 212 20.03 -7.19 4.89
CA PRO A 212 20.28 -7.70 3.54
C PRO A 212 20.24 -6.63 2.43
N SER A 213 19.63 -5.46 2.67
CA SER A 213 19.67 -4.31 1.74
C SER A 213 20.89 -3.44 1.99
N GLU A 214 21.27 -3.23 3.25
CA GLU A 214 22.48 -2.47 3.62
C GLU A 214 23.76 -3.18 3.15
N ILE A 215 23.84 -4.51 3.31
CA ILE A 215 24.95 -5.30 2.76
C ILE A 215 25.05 -5.13 1.23
N ARG A 216 23.92 -5.25 0.52
CA ARG A 216 23.91 -5.07 -0.95
C ARG A 216 24.33 -3.67 -1.38
N SER A 217 23.91 -2.64 -0.64
CA SER A 217 24.33 -1.26 -0.90
C SER A 217 25.83 -1.02 -0.65
N ILE A 218 26.48 -1.85 0.17
CA ILE A 218 27.93 -1.78 0.45
C ILE A 218 28.71 -2.63 -0.57
N ASP A 219 28.15 -3.75 -1.01
CA ASP A 219 28.79 -4.65 -1.98
C ASP A 219 28.79 -4.06 -3.39
N ASP A 220 27.70 -3.40 -3.83
CA ASP A 220 27.58 -2.82 -5.18
C ASP A 220 28.72 -1.83 -5.54
N PRO A 221 29.16 -0.91 -4.65
CA PRO A 221 30.33 -0.07 -4.89
C PRO A 221 31.67 -0.81 -4.82
N LEU A 222 31.78 -1.86 -3.99
CA LEU A 222 33.02 -2.61 -3.81
C LEU A 222 33.31 -3.54 -5.01
N GLU A 223 32.28 -4.09 -5.63
CA GLU A 223 32.42 -4.82 -6.90
C GLU A 223 32.85 -3.90 -8.06
N GLN A 224 32.44 -2.64 -8.06
CA GLN A 224 32.87 -1.65 -9.05
C GLN A 224 34.32 -1.19 -8.87
N LEU A 225 34.88 -1.29 -7.66
CA LEU A 225 36.27 -0.93 -7.35
C LEU A 225 37.24 -2.11 -7.55
N SER A 226 36.73 -3.32 -7.79
CA SER A 226 37.50 -4.54 -7.99
C SER A 226 37.47 -5.07 -9.44
N SER A 227 36.82 -4.36 -10.37
CA SER A 227 36.99 -4.49 -11.83
C SER A 227 37.93 -3.42 -12.37
#